data_AF-A0A3B9PI74-F1
#
_entry.id   AF-A0A3B9PI74-F1
#
_cell.length_a   1.000
_cell.length_b   1.000
_cell.length_c   1.000
_cell.angle_alpha   90.00
_cell.angle_beta   90.00
_cell.angle_gamma   90.00
#
_symmetry.space_group_name_H-M   'P 1'
#
loop_
_entity.id
_entity.type
_entity.pdbx_description
1 polymer ?
#
loop_
_entity_poly.entity_id
_entity_poly.type
_entity_poly.pdbx_seq_one_letter_code
_entity_poly.pdbx_strand_id
1 'polypeptide(L)'
;VDAFNRRVINEDFNRVICEQLAQELDPFGEEKAMIFCASDLHADMVKRLLDDAFKAVHGEAYAEAAVRKITGKSDRVAELIKRYKNERYPNIAITVDLLTTGIDVPRICHLVFLRKVRSRILYEQMIGRATRRCDEIGKTVFRIYDPVDLYRDLQDVSSMKPLVKDPAITLAQLAAELADPASHAAPGSRADSTHAHDVLDALAQKLMRVLRDATHKAEKKPALKARLGELEQHWGVAPAELHKHLKQLGPQGAADFLRAQAGLLEQIEDVQVLVGSRYRPLLSLHRDELVAREQSYGTYQKPEDYLDAFGRFVREQLNESVALAVVVNRPRDLTREQLKEVRLLLDRHGYAEARLQTAWRNKTNVDLAASIVGYIRQAALGEALIPFEQRVALAMARIHEIAQWTPMQRKWLDRLARQLGHEVVIDADFVNRAFAQDGGARQLDVRLGGKLETVLETLAEALWPSAA
;
A
#
# COMPACT_ATOMS: atom_id res chain seq x y z
N VAL A 1 13.53 26.25 26.89
CA VAL A 1 12.57 26.22 25.76
C VAL A 1 13.08 26.99 24.54
N ASP A 2 13.35 28.31 24.60
CA ASP A 2 13.76 29.06 23.39
C ASP A 2 15.06 28.56 22.74
N ALA A 3 16.08 28.22 23.54
CA ALA A 3 17.33 27.65 23.01
C ALA A 3 17.12 26.29 22.33
N PHE A 4 16.18 25.48 22.83
CA PHE A 4 15.83 24.19 22.23
C PHE A 4 15.03 24.40 20.94
N ASN A 5 14.00 25.25 20.96
CA ASN A 5 13.18 25.55 19.77
C ASN A 5 14.01 26.16 18.62
N ARG A 6 15.13 26.84 18.90
CA ARG A 6 16.12 27.27 17.89
C ARG A 6 17.00 26.12 17.37
N ARG A 7 17.29 25.10 18.19
CA ARG A 7 18.06 23.89 17.83
C ARG A 7 17.22 22.81 17.13
N VAL A 8 15.91 22.77 17.36
CA VAL A 8 14.95 21.87 16.69
C VAL A 8 14.84 22.16 15.18
N ILE A 9 15.44 23.25 14.68
CA ILE A 9 15.55 23.56 13.25
C ILE A 9 16.65 22.71 12.58
N ASN A 10 17.17 21.67 13.25
CA ASN A 10 18.05 20.70 12.59
C ASN A 10 17.25 19.90 11.55
N GLU A 11 17.64 19.99 10.29
CA GLU A 11 16.95 19.33 9.18
C GLU A 11 16.94 17.81 9.33
N ASP A 12 18.04 17.19 9.79
CA ASP A 12 18.14 15.74 9.92
C ASP A 12 17.18 15.20 10.99
N PHE A 13 17.05 15.92 12.11
CA PHE A 13 16.08 15.58 13.15
C PHE A 13 14.64 15.62 12.61
N ASN A 14 14.29 16.68 11.87
CA ASN A 14 12.96 16.80 11.28
C ASN A 14 12.72 15.78 10.17
N ARG A 15 13.76 15.39 9.42
CA ARG A 15 13.67 14.38 8.36
C ARG A 15 13.23 13.04 8.93
N VAL A 16 13.92 12.56 9.97
CA VAL A 16 13.58 11.29 10.63
C VAL A 16 12.15 11.31 11.16
N ILE A 17 11.72 12.43 11.76
CA ILE A 17 10.35 12.56 12.25
C ILE A 17 9.34 12.54 11.11
N CYS A 18 9.61 13.26 10.01
CA CYS A 18 8.71 13.27 8.84
C CYS A 18 8.62 11.90 8.16
N GLU A 19 9.72 11.16 8.07
CA GLU A 19 9.76 9.78 7.56
C GLU A 19 8.92 8.83 8.42
N GLN A 20 8.97 8.99 9.75
CA GLN A 20 8.13 8.22 10.66
C GLN A 20 6.64 8.63 10.55
N LEU A 21 6.35 9.93 10.52
CA LEU A 21 4.99 10.43 10.37
C LEU A 21 4.36 9.99 9.06
N ALA A 22 5.13 9.86 7.98
CA ALA A 22 4.63 9.37 6.68
C ALA A 22 4.20 7.90 6.71
N GLN A 23 4.66 7.12 7.68
CA GLN A 23 4.23 5.73 7.88
C GLN A 23 2.97 5.64 8.77
N GLU A 24 2.71 6.66 9.60
CA GLU A 24 1.64 6.65 10.60
C GLU A 24 0.41 7.47 10.21
N LEU A 25 0.60 8.52 9.42
CA LEU A 25 -0.46 9.38 8.91
C LEU A 25 -0.91 8.89 7.53
N ASP A 26 -2.21 8.74 7.33
CA ASP A 26 -2.78 8.41 6.02
C ASP A 26 -3.11 9.71 5.25
N PRO A 27 -2.35 10.10 4.21
CA PRO A 27 -2.63 11.30 3.43
C PRO A 27 -3.91 11.16 2.60
N PHE A 28 -4.45 9.95 2.43
CA PHE A 28 -5.72 9.69 1.77
C PHE A 28 -6.88 9.57 2.78
N GLY A 29 -6.60 9.49 4.07
CA GLY A 29 -7.61 9.26 5.11
C GLY A 29 -8.54 10.44 5.35
N GLU A 30 -9.65 10.15 6.06
CA GLU A 30 -10.56 11.19 6.57
C GLU A 30 -10.12 11.76 7.94
N GLU A 31 -9.14 11.13 8.58
CA GLU A 31 -8.53 11.60 9.82
C GLU A 31 -7.67 12.83 9.55
N LYS A 32 -7.79 13.85 10.41
CA LYS A 32 -7.00 15.07 10.28
C LYS A 32 -5.85 15.12 11.29
N ALA A 33 -4.72 15.66 10.87
CA ALA A 33 -3.53 15.86 11.68
C ALA A 33 -3.17 17.34 11.83
N MET A 34 -2.75 17.73 13.02
CA MET A 34 -2.28 19.07 13.33
C MET A 34 -0.85 19.03 13.88
N ILE A 35 0.07 19.69 13.19
CA ILE A 35 1.51 19.72 13.51
C ILE A 35 1.89 21.10 14.03
N PHE A 36 2.42 21.16 15.25
CA PHE A 36 2.84 22.40 15.92
C PHE A 36 4.35 22.62 15.78
N CYS A 37 4.73 23.57 14.93
CA CYS A 37 6.11 23.98 14.68
C CYS A 37 6.52 25.20 15.52
N ALA A 38 7.83 25.36 15.72
CA ALA A 38 8.42 26.41 16.54
C ALA A 38 8.41 27.81 15.87
N SER A 39 8.52 27.85 14.55
CA SER A 39 8.58 29.09 13.76
C SER A 39 8.02 28.85 12.36
N ASP A 40 7.80 29.93 11.61
CA ASP A 40 7.33 29.83 10.22
C ASP A 40 8.35 29.15 9.30
N LEU A 41 9.65 29.44 9.51
CA LEU A 41 10.75 28.77 8.79
C LEU A 41 10.77 27.26 9.09
N HIS A 42 10.53 26.89 10.34
CA HIS A 42 10.43 25.48 10.72
C HIS A 42 9.20 24.83 10.06
N ALA A 43 8.06 25.52 10.00
CA ALA A 43 6.88 25.01 9.30
C ALA A 43 7.13 24.78 7.79
N ASP A 44 7.88 25.66 7.12
CA ASP A 44 8.28 25.48 5.71
C ASP A 44 9.18 24.26 5.52
N MET A 45 10.15 24.07 6.42
CA MET A 45 11.04 22.89 6.42
C MET A 45 10.25 21.59 6.59
N VAL A 46 9.37 21.52 7.59
CA VAL A 46 8.54 20.34 7.86
C VAL A 46 7.61 20.06 6.68
N LYS A 47 7.03 21.09 6.06
CA LYS A 47 6.18 20.92 4.88
C LYS A 47 6.94 20.23 3.74
N ARG A 48 8.15 20.71 3.43
CA ARG A 48 9.01 20.12 2.39
C ARG A 48 9.39 18.67 2.73
N LEU A 49 9.89 18.43 3.94
CA LEU A 49 10.34 17.10 4.35
C LEU A 49 9.21 16.08 4.41
N LEU A 50 8.01 16.50 4.82
CA LEU A 50 6.84 15.64 4.88
C LEU A 50 6.29 15.34 3.48
N ASP A 51 6.31 16.31 2.56
CA ASP A 51 5.99 16.07 1.14
C ASP A 51 6.95 15.04 0.52
N ASP A 52 8.26 15.18 0.78
CA ASP A 52 9.28 14.27 0.27
C ASP A 52 9.11 12.85 0.86
N ALA A 53 8.81 12.76 2.16
CA ALA A 53 8.56 11.49 2.83
C ALA A 53 7.30 10.78 2.30
N PHE A 54 6.19 11.51 2.10
CA PHE A 54 4.98 10.92 1.52
C PHE A 54 5.18 10.50 0.06
N LYS A 55 5.95 11.26 -0.74
CA LYS A 55 6.31 10.85 -2.10
C LYS A 55 7.15 9.58 -2.10
N ALA A 56 8.07 9.43 -1.16
CA ALA A 56 8.87 8.20 -1.04
C ALA A 56 8.01 6.97 -0.71
N VAL A 57 6.98 7.14 0.13
CA VAL A 57 6.10 6.03 0.55
C VAL A 57 5.00 5.71 -0.47
N HIS A 58 4.40 6.73 -1.11
CA HIS A 58 3.20 6.56 -1.95
C HIS A 58 3.44 6.84 -3.45
N GLY A 59 4.62 7.31 -3.84
CA GLY A 59 4.96 7.62 -5.23
C GLY A 59 4.01 8.65 -5.86
N GLU A 60 3.61 8.40 -7.11
CA GLU A 60 2.72 9.28 -7.88
C GLU A 60 1.29 9.37 -7.32
N ALA A 61 0.89 8.47 -6.43
CA ALA A 61 -0.43 8.53 -5.80
C ALA A 61 -0.54 9.70 -4.81
N TYR A 62 0.57 10.22 -4.29
CA TYR A 62 0.56 11.31 -3.31
C TYR A 62 0.09 12.64 -3.93
N ALA A 63 -0.91 13.25 -3.30
CA ALA A 63 -1.38 14.59 -3.65
C ALA A 63 -0.78 15.62 -2.68
N GLU A 64 0.02 16.58 -3.19
CA GLU A 64 0.59 17.68 -2.40
C GLU A 64 -0.49 18.55 -1.71
N ALA A 65 -1.75 18.47 -2.16
CA ALA A 65 -2.87 19.14 -1.51
C ALA A 65 -3.18 18.61 -0.09
N ALA A 66 -2.72 17.40 0.26
CA ALA A 66 -2.95 16.77 1.56
C ALA A 66 -2.29 17.55 2.71
N VAL A 67 -1.08 18.06 2.48
CA VAL A 67 -0.27 18.78 3.47
C VAL A 67 -0.30 20.29 3.19
N ARG A 68 -0.66 21.09 4.20
CA ARG A 68 -0.62 22.57 4.06
C ARG A 68 -0.11 23.30 5.29
N LYS A 69 0.76 24.28 5.05
CA LYS A 69 1.16 25.28 6.04
C LYS A 69 0.05 26.31 6.24
N ILE A 70 -0.44 26.43 7.47
CA ILE A 70 -1.45 27.39 7.91
C ILE A 70 -0.87 28.19 9.07
N THR A 71 -0.17 29.28 8.74
CA THR A 71 0.41 30.24 9.68
C THR A 71 -0.14 31.64 9.43
N GLY A 72 0.14 32.59 10.33
CA GLY A 72 -0.26 33.99 10.13
C GLY A 72 0.39 34.67 8.92
N LYS A 73 1.40 34.04 8.31
CA LYS A 73 2.07 34.49 7.09
C LYS A 73 1.59 33.78 5.82
N SER A 74 0.67 32.81 5.93
CA SER A 74 0.12 32.13 4.75
C SER A 74 -0.81 33.07 3.98
N ASP A 75 -0.79 33.00 2.65
CA ASP A 75 -1.79 33.68 1.84
C ASP A 75 -3.18 33.06 2.04
N ARG A 76 -4.21 33.91 2.08
CA ARG A 76 -5.62 33.50 2.21
C ARG A 76 -5.88 32.56 3.40
N VAL A 77 -5.33 32.90 4.57
CA VAL A 77 -5.48 32.14 5.83
C VAL A 77 -6.91 31.68 6.10
N ALA A 78 -7.89 32.59 5.97
CA ALA A 78 -9.30 32.28 6.24
C ALA A 78 -9.85 31.18 5.33
N GLU A 79 -9.42 31.16 4.07
CA GLU A 79 -9.79 30.13 3.11
C GLU A 79 -9.15 28.79 3.47
N LEU A 80 -7.85 28.77 3.82
CA LEU A 80 -7.14 27.55 4.25
C LEU A 80 -7.75 26.93 5.51
N ILE A 81 -8.13 27.76 6.49
CA ILE A 81 -8.84 27.31 7.70
C ILE A 81 -10.20 26.70 7.33
N LYS A 82 -10.95 27.36 6.43
CA LYS A 82 -12.27 26.88 5.98
C LYS A 82 -12.14 25.54 5.24
N ARG A 83 -11.14 25.38 4.38
CA ARG A 83 -10.85 24.12 3.67
C ARG A 83 -10.44 23.02 4.64
N TYR A 84 -9.48 23.29 5.53
CA TYR A 84 -9.05 22.32 6.55
C TYR A 84 -10.21 21.85 7.43
N LYS A 85 -11.17 22.73 7.75
CA LYS A 85 -12.35 22.38 8.55
C LYS A 85 -13.37 21.52 7.79
N ASN A 86 -13.69 21.88 6.55
CA ASN A 86 -14.88 21.35 5.87
C ASN A 86 -14.58 20.39 4.71
N GLU A 87 -13.37 20.44 4.15
CA GLU A 87 -12.98 19.64 2.99
C GLU A 87 -12.05 18.49 3.39
N ARG A 88 -11.90 17.50 2.51
CA ARG A 88 -10.95 16.40 2.71
C ARG A 88 -9.52 16.95 2.78
N TYR A 89 -9.14 17.80 1.82
CA TYR A 89 -7.82 18.40 1.76
C TYR A 89 -7.83 19.90 2.16
N PRO A 90 -6.81 20.36 2.91
CA PRO A 90 -5.76 19.54 3.52
C PRO A 90 -6.31 18.72 4.69
N ASN A 91 -5.81 17.50 4.86
CA ASN A 91 -6.03 16.68 6.06
C ASN A 91 -4.86 16.79 7.03
N ILE A 92 -3.70 17.29 6.59
CA ILE A 92 -2.53 17.54 7.46
C ILE A 92 -2.21 19.03 7.46
N ALA A 93 -2.42 19.68 8.61
CA ALA A 93 -2.16 21.11 8.80
C ALA A 93 -0.90 21.34 9.64
N ILE A 94 0.04 22.12 9.10
CA ILE A 94 1.26 22.55 9.80
C ILE A 94 1.07 24.00 10.26
N THR A 95 1.24 24.26 11.55
CA THR A 95 0.97 25.58 12.16
C THR A 95 2.01 25.96 13.20
N VAL A 96 1.99 27.22 13.65
CA VAL A 96 2.83 27.73 14.74
C VAL A 96 1.94 28.06 15.93
N ASP A 97 1.29 29.23 15.93
CA ASP A 97 0.35 29.65 16.98
C ASP A 97 -1.09 29.82 16.48
N LEU A 98 -1.30 29.88 15.16
CA LEU A 98 -2.56 30.31 14.57
C LEU A 98 -3.73 29.35 14.84
N LEU A 99 -3.50 28.03 14.76
CA LEU A 99 -4.55 27.04 15.00
C LEU A 99 -4.67 26.61 16.47
N THR A 100 -3.94 27.28 17.37
CA THR A 100 -3.97 26.97 18.80
C THR A 100 -5.26 27.43 19.46
N THR A 101 -5.95 28.43 18.89
CA THR A 101 -7.23 28.97 19.37
C THR A 101 -8.27 29.10 18.24
N GLY A 102 -9.56 29.02 18.57
CA GLY A 102 -10.64 29.44 17.67
C GLY A 102 -11.05 28.50 16.52
N ILE A 103 -10.35 27.38 16.31
CA ILE A 103 -10.75 26.40 15.28
C ILE A 103 -11.47 25.18 15.88
N ASP A 104 -12.55 24.76 15.22
CA ASP A 104 -13.33 23.56 15.54
C ASP A 104 -13.30 22.57 14.39
N VAL A 105 -12.56 21.47 14.58
CA VAL A 105 -12.47 20.36 13.62
C VAL A 105 -12.56 19.03 14.39
N PRO A 106 -13.76 18.44 14.52
CA PRO A 106 -13.95 17.18 15.26
C PRO A 106 -13.10 16.02 14.73
N ARG A 107 -12.77 16.04 13.43
CA ARG A 107 -12.02 15.00 12.72
C ARG A 107 -10.51 14.97 13.03
N ILE A 108 -9.99 15.87 13.88
CA ILE A 108 -8.56 15.85 14.29
C ILE A 108 -8.27 14.62 15.14
N CYS A 109 -7.56 13.64 14.57
CA CYS A 109 -7.20 12.40 15.27
C CYS A 109 -5.71 12.36 15.65
N HIS A 110 -4.90 13.27 15.12
CA HIS A 110 -3.45 13.28 15.32
C HIS A 110 -2.97 14.69 15.71
N LEU A 111 -2.22 14.79 16.80
CA LEU A 111 -1.51 16.00 17.23
C LEU A 111 -0.01 15.71 17.24
N VAL A 112 0.78 16.56 16.61
CA VAL A 112 2.25 16.41 16.56
C VAL A 112 2.90 17.65 17.17
N PHE A 113 3.75 17.46 18.17
CA PHE A 113 4.48 18.55 18.83
C PHE A 113 5.94 18.60 18.40
N LEU A 114 6.26 19.47 17.45
CA LEU A 114 7.65 19.76 17.03
C LEU A 114 8.21 20.99 17.76
N ARG A 115 7.58 21.41 18.84
CA ARG A 115 8.02 22.55 19.66
C ARG A 115 7.75 22.30 21.12
N LYS A 116 8.66 22.77 21.98
CA LYS A 116 8.37 22.85 23.41
C LYS A 116 7.42 24.02 23.70
N VAL A 117 6.47 23.80 24.60
CA VAL A 117 5.47 24.78 25.03
C VAL A 117 5.73 25.12 26.50
N ARG A 118 5.85 26.42 26.82
CA ARG A 118 6.09 26.90 28.19
C ARG A 118 4.84 26.97 29.07
N SER A 119 3.67 27.13 28.45
CA SER A 119 2.41 27.37 29.14
C SER A 119 1.56 26.10 29.16
N ARG A 120 1.24 25.62 30.36
CA ARG A 120 0.26 24.55 30.55
C ARG A 120 -1.07 24.87 29.87
N ILE A 121 -1.55 26.10 30.01
CA ILE A 121 -2.83 26.55 29.42
C ILE A 121 -2.78 26.37 27.90
N LEU A 122 -1.68 26.78 27.26
CA LEU A 122 -1.52 26.62 25.82
C LEU A 122 -1.44 25.15 25.39
N TYR A 123 -0.77 24.31 26.17
CA TYR A 123 -0.71 22.87 25.93
C TYR A 123 -2.09 22.20 26.05
N GLU A 124 -2.86 22.52 27.09
CA GLU A 124 -4.24 22.05 27.27
C GLU A 124 -5.15 22.56 26.13
N GLN A 125 -4.96 23.79 25.66
CA GLN A 125 -5.67 24.33 24.49
C GLN A 125 -5.33 23.57 23.20
N MET A 126 -4.05 23.22 22.99
CA MET A 126 -3.59 22.45 21.84
C MET A 126 -4.17 21.03 21.86
N ILE A 127 -4.12 20.34 23.00
CA ILE A 127 -4.73 19.01 23.16
C ILE A 127 -6.25 19.08 22.99
N GLY A 128 -6.88 20.11 23.55
CA GLY A 128 -8.32 20.36 23.46
C GLY A 128 -8.85 20.46 22.01
N ARG A 129 -7.98 20.63 21.01
CA ARG A 129 -8.37 20.57 19.59
C ARG A 129 -8.81 19.17 19.16
N ALA A 130 -8.23 18.13 19.74
CA ALA A 130 -8.48 16.74 19.37
C ALA A 130 -9.47 16.01 20.30
N THR A 131 -9.94 16.64 21.38
CA THR A 131 -10.84 15.98 22.36
C THR A 131 -12.29 15.85 21.88
N ARG A 132 -12.70 16.59 20.85
CA ARG A 132 -14.05 16.49 20.29
C ARG A 132 -14.28 15.10 19.66
N ARG A 133 -15.39 14.46 20.01
CA ARG A 133 -15.82 13.18 19.40
C ARG A 133 -16.25 13.41 17.95
N CYS A 134 -15.98 12.44 17.09
CA CYS A 134 -16.46 12.44 15.70
C CYS A 134 -16.94 11.04 15.34
N ASP A 135 -18.25 10.81 15.44
CA ASP A 135 -18.82 9.48 15.19
C ASP A 135 -18.76 9.09 13.71
N GLU A 136 -18.80 10.07 12.79
CA GLU A 136 -18.76 9.86 11.33
C GLU A 136 -17.52 9.07 10.87
N ILE A 137 -16.36 9.33 11.48
CA ILE A 137 -15.09 8.62 11.19
C ILE A 137 -14.74 7.58 12.25
N GLY A 138 -15.65 7.29 13.20
CA GLY A 138 -15.40 6.35 14.29
C GLY A 138 -14.34 6.80 15.31
N LYS A 139 -14.13 8.12 15.45
CA LYS A 139 -13.12 8.67 16.35
C LYS A 139 -13.51 8.44 17.81
N THR A 140 -12.77 7.55 18.46
CA THR A 140 -12.91 7.20 19.89
C THR A 140 -11.66 7.54 20.70
N VAL A 141 -10.53 7.73 20.02
CA VAL A 141 -9.24 8.12 20.58
C VAL A 141 -8.57 9.12 19.62
N PHE A 142 -7.59 9.85 20.11
CA PHE A 142 -6.67 10.63 19.29
C PHE A 142 -5.24 10.34 19.74
N ARG A 143 -4.27 10.51 18.85
CA ARG A 143 -2.86 10.23 19.08
C ARG A 143 -2.10 11.54 19.26
N ILE A 144 -1.17 11.54 20.20
CA ILE A 144 -0.22 12.63 20.41
C ILE A 144 1.17 12.09 20.09
N TYR A 145 1.86 12.76 19.17
CA TYR A 145 3.25 12.49 18.82
C TYR A 145 4.10 13.61 19.42
N ASP A 146 5.07 13.22 20.25
CA ASP A 146 5.86 14.15 21.04
C ASP A 146 7.37 13.82 20.95
N PRO A 147 8.02 14.18 19.84
CA PRO A 147 9.45 13.99 19.65
C PRO A 147 10.32 14.96 20.48
N VAL A 148 9.72 15.85 21.28
CA VAL A 148 10.42 16.87 22.05
C VAL A 148 10.30 16.68 23.57
N ASP A 149 9.76 15.55 24.01
CA ASP A 149 9.52 15.20 25.42
C ASP A 149 8.68 16.24 26.18
N LEU A 150 7.72 16.89 25.52
CA LEU A 150 6.81 17.85 26.12
C LEU A 150 5.91 17.21 27.20
N TYR A 151 5.45 15.98 26.97
CA TYR A 151 4.59 15.23 27.89
C TYR A 151 5.31 14.99 29.21
N ARG A 152 6.57 14.54 29.17
CA ARG A 152 7.39 14.32 30.38
C ARG A 152 7.53 15.59 31.20
N ASP A 153 7.72 16.73 30.54
CA ASP A 153 7.92 18.02 31.20
C ASP A 153 6.60 18.59 31.82
N LEU A 154 5.43 18.16 31.35
CA LEU A 154 4.11 18.69 31.76
C LEU A 154 3.19 17.67 32.45
N GLN A 155 3.61 16.41 32.60
CA GLN A 155 2.80 15.32 33.16
C GLN A 155 2.34 15.61 34.59
N ASP A 156 3.21 16.17 35.43
CA ASP A 156 2.93 16.45 36.85
C ASP A 156 1.87 17.54 37.06
N VAL A 157 1.72 18.43 36.08
CA VAL A 157 0.79 19.57 36.14
C VAL A 157 -0.40 19.40 35.21
N SER A 158 -0.48 18.32 34.42
CA SER A 158 -1.55 18.07 33.47
C SER A 158 -2.80 17.53 34.15
N SER A 159 -3.96 18.07 33.77
CA SER A 159 -5.28 17.59 34.20
C SER A 159 -5.73 16.33 33.44
N MET A 160 -5.19 16.05 32.25
CA MET A 160 -5.46 14.83 31.47
C MET A 160 -4.49 13.72 31.87
N LYS A 161 -4.89 12.93 32.87
CA LYS A 161 -4.21 11.67 33.18
C LYS A 161 -4.81 10.54 32.34
N PRO A 162 -3.99 9.62 31.80
CA PRO A 162 -4.50 8.44 31.11
C PRO A 162 -5.34 7.61 32.09
N LEU A 163 -6.58 7.32 31.71
CA LEU A 163 -7.51 6.53 32.54
C LEU A 163 -7.01 5.09 32.75
N VAL A 164 -6.22 4.59 31.78
CA VAL A 164 -5.58 3.28 31.82
C VAL A 164 -4.07 3.52 31.76
N LYS A 165 -3.35 3.20 32.85
CA LYS A 165 -1.90 3.37 32.94
C LYS A 165 -1.12 2.34 32.12
N ASP A 166 -1.71 1.15 31.90
CA ASP A 166 -1.14 0.08 31.09
C ASP A 166 -2.15 -0.42 30.02
N PRO A 167 -1.92 -0.17 28.72
CA PRO A 167 -2.78 -0.65 27.64
C PRO A 167 -2.94 -2.18 27.60
N ALA A 168 -1.91 -2.92 28.04
CA ALA A 168 -1.83 -4.37 27.99
C ALA A 168 -2.66 -5.08 29.07
N ILE A 169 -3.14 -4.35 30.08
CA ILE A 169 -3.95 -4.93 31.15
C ILE A 169 -5.21 -5.61 30.60
N THR A 170 -5.44 -6.86 30.94
CA THR A 170 -6.55 -7.66 30.43
C THR A 170 -7.86 -7.40 31.18
N LEU A 171 -9.00 -7.76 30.59
CA LEU A 171 -10.29 -7.70 31.29
C LEU A 171 -10.30 -8.61 32.54
N ALA A 172 -9.65 -9.77 32.46
CA ALA A 172 -9.52 -10.70 33.58
C ALA A 172 -8.69 -10.12 34.73
N GLN A 173 -7.57 -9.46 34.42
CA GLN A 173 -6.77 -8.76 35.43
C GLN A 173 -7.55 -7.63 36.11
N LEU A 174 -8.26 -6.79 35.34
CA LEU A 174 -9.09 -5.73 35.90
C LEU A 174 -10.23 -6.27 36.77
N ALA A 175 -10.85 -7.38 36.38
CA ALA A 175 -11.89 -8.04 37.19
C ALA A 175 -11.33 -8.60 38.51
N ALA A 176 -10.13 -9.20 38.46
CA ALA A 176 -9.43 -9.71 39.64
C ALA A 176 -9.01 -8.56 40.59
N GLU A 177 -8.44 -7.48 40.05
CA GLU A 177 -8.06 -6.28 40.80
C GLU A 177 -9.28 -5.60 41.45
N LEU A 178 -10.43 -5.60 40.76
CA LEU A 178 -11.67 -5.04 41.30
C LEU A 178 -12.24 -5.90 42.45
N ALA A 179 -11.98 -7.21 42.42
CA ALA A 179 -12.39 -8.14 43.47
C ALA A 179 -11.43 -8.14 44.67
N ASP A 180 -10.20 -7.63 44.52
CA ASP A 180 -9.22 -7.54 45.59
C ASP A 180 -9.60 -6.46 46.63
N PRO A 181 -9.81 -6.81 47.91
CA PRO A 181 -10.08 -5.84 48.97
C PRO A 181 -9.03 -4.74 49.09
N ALA A 182 -7.76 -5.00 48.74
CA ALA A 182 -6.69 -4.01 48.78
C ALA A 182 -6.97 -2.82 47.84
N SER A 183 -7.59 -3.07 46.68
CA SER A 183 -7.96 -2.02 45.72
C SER A 183 -9.02 -1.07 46.26
N HIS A 184 -9.88 -1.53 47.17
CA HIS A 184 -10.90 -0.69 47.80
C HIS A 184 -10.34 0.19 48.92
N ALA A 185 -9.17 -0.16 49.48
CA ALA A 185 -8.50 0.61 50.50
C ALA A 185 -7.45 1.59 49.94
N ALA A 186 -6.85 1.29 48.79
CA ALA A 186 -5.82 2.12 48.19
C ALA A 186 -6.40 3.43 47.60
N PRO A 187 -5.67 4.56 47.69
CA PRO A 187 -6.12 5.84 47.14
C PRO A 187 -6.14 5.82 45.60
N GLY A 188 -7.19 6.40 45.02
CA GLY A 188 -7.39 6.49 43.57
C GLY A 188 -6.85 7.78 42.95
N SER A 189 -7.13 7.96 41.66
CA SER A 189 -6.64 9.10 40.88
C SER A 189 -7.35 10.43 41.14
N ARG A 190 -8.57 10.41 41.70
CA ARG A 190 -9.38 11.59 42.02
C ARG A 190 -9.47 11.80 43.54
N ALA A 191 -9.76 13.03 43.95
CA ALA A 191 -10.15 13.30 45.33
C ALA A 191 -11.39 12.47 45.68
N ASP A 192 -11.36 11.81 46.84
CA ASP A 192 -12.43 10.94 47.36
C ASP A 192 -12.70 9.65 46.56
N SER A 193 -11.77 9.22 45.69
CA SER A 193 -11.85 7.92 45.00
C SER A 193 -10.79 6.93 45.47
N THR A 194 -11.07 5.65 45.31
CA THR A 194 -10.14 4.54 45.63
C THR A 194 -9.54 3.96 44.35
N HIS A 195 -8.50 3.14 44.46
CA HIS A 195 -7.92 2.43 43.31
C HIS A 195 -8.98 1.58 42.58
N ALA A 196 -9.90 0.96 43.33
CA ALA A 196 -11.03 0.22 42.77
C ALA A 196 -11.94 1.07 41.87
N HIS A 197 -12.03 2.39 42.10
CA HIS A 197 -12.75 3.30 41.18
C HIS A 197 -12.00 3.47 39.86
N ASP A 198 -10.67 3.57 39.89
CA ASP A 198 -9.84 3.65 38.68
C ASP A 198 -9.92 2.34 37.87
N VAL A 199 -9.87 1.19 38.57
CA VAL A 199 -10.00 -0.15 37.99
C VAL A 199 -11.39 -0.32 37.35
N LEU A 200 -12.46 0.11 38.04
CA LEU A 200 -13.82 0.09 37.51
C LEU A 200 -13.94 0.97 36.24
N ASP A 201 -13.35 2.16 36.26
CA ASP A 201 -13.36 3.07 35.11
C ASP A 201 -12.65 2.44 33.89
N ALA A 202 -11.51 1.78 34.11
CA ALA A 202 -10.76 1.05 33.09
C ALA A 202 -11.54 -0.17 32.56
N LEU A 203 -12.14 -0.97 33.45
CA LEU A 203 -12.96 -2.13 33.10
C LEU A 203 -14.17 -1.73 32.27
N ALA A 204 -14.93 -0.74 32.74
CA ALA A 204 -16.10 -0.21 32.04
C ALA A 204 -15.73 0.33 30.65
N GLN A 205 -14.58 1.00 30.51
CA GLN A 205 -14.11 1.49 29.22
C GLN A 205 -13.76 0.35 28.24
N LYS A 206 -13.07 -0.71 28.70
CA LYS A 206 -12.75 -1.86 27.85
C LYS A 206 -14.01 -2.62 27.43
N LEU A 207 -14.95 -2.85 28.34
CA LEU A 207 -16.24 -3.46 28.04
C LEU A 207 -17.05 -2.62 27.04
N MET A 208 -17.14 -1.30 27.26
CA MET A 208 -17.83 -0.38 26.34
C MET A 208 -17.29 -0.49 24.91
N ARG A 209 -15.96 -0.52 24.74
CA ARG A 209 -15.32 -0.62 23.41
C ARG A 209 -15.71 -1.89 22.68
N VAL A 210 -15.61 -3.03 23.36
CA VAL A 210 -15.92 -4.35 22.78
C VAL A 210 -17.40 -4.44 22.43
N LEU A 211 -18.29 -4.08 23.37
CA LEU A 211 -19.73 -4.27 23.22
C LEU A 211 -20.35 -3.26 22.23
N ARG A 212 -19.80 -2.05 22.12
CA ARG A 212 -20.25 -1.08 21.11
C ARG A 212 -19.84 -1.49 19.70
N ASP A 213 -18.61 -1.96 19.50
CA ASP A 213 -18.18 -2.50 18.19
C ASP A 213 -19.03 -3.73 17.80
N ALA A 214 -19.29 -4.61 18.79
CA ALA A 214 -20.18 -5.75 18.58
C ALA A 214 -21.59 -5.35 18.16
N THR A 215 -22.19 -4.38 18.85
CA THR A 215 -23.55 -3.89 18.56
C THR A 215 -23.62 -3.28 17.16
N HIS A 216 -22.63 -2.47 16.76
CA HIS A 216 -22.58 -1.88 15.42
C HIS A 216 -22.43 -2.95 14.32
N LYS A 217 -21.58 -3.97 14.53
CA LYS A 217 -21.39 -5.05 13.56
C LYS A 217 -22.56 -6.04 13.52
N ALA A 218 -23.35 -6.13 14.58
CA ALA A 218 -24.52 -7.01 14.66
C ALA A 218 -25.60 -6.69 13.61
N GLU A 219 -25.68 -5.43 13.13
CA GLU A 219 -26.56 -5.05 12.02
C GLU A 219 -26.30 -5.85 10.74
N LYS A 220 -25.03 -6.23 10.52
CA LYS A 220 -24.56 -6.93 9.32
C LYS A 220 -24.22 -8.41 9.58
N LYS A 221 -24.32 -8.87 10.83
CA LYS A 221 -23.96 -10.23 11.26
C LYS A 221 -25.08 -10.85 12.12
N PRO A 222 -26.00 -11.63 11.53
CA PRO A 222 -27.12 -12.24 12.24
C PRO A 222 -26.72 -13.09 13.46
N ALA A 223 -25.63 -13.87 13.34
CA ALA A 223 -25.12 -14.69 14.45
C ALA A 223 -24.65 -13.85 15.65
N LEU A 224 -24.01 -12.71 15.39
CA LEU A 224 -23.58 -11.78 16.45
C LEU A 224 -24.79 -11.10 17.09
N LYS A 225 -25.81 -10.75 16.30
CA LYS A 225 -27.07 -10.19 16.82
C LYS A 225 -27.81 -11.16 17.74
N ALA A 226 -27.90 -12.43 17.35
CA ALA A 226 -28.50 -13.47 18.18
C ALA A 226 -27.74 -13.63 19.51
N ARG A 227 -26.40 -13.72 19.45
CA ARG A 227 -25.57 -13.83 20.66
C ARG A 227 -25.73 -12.64 21.60
N LEU A 228 -25.76 -11.41 21.09
CA LEU A 228 -25.98 -10.23 21.94
C LEU A 228 -27.37 -10.24 22.60
N GLY A 229 -28.40 -10.73 21.91
CA GLY A 229 -29.74 -10.89 22.47
C GLY A 229 -29.81 -11.95 23.59
N GLU A 230 -29.11 -13.07 23.42
CA GLU A 230 -28.97 -14.07 24.50
C GLU A 230 -28.29 -13.45 25.73
N LEU A 231 -27.21 -12.70 25.53
CA LEU A 231 -26.47 -12.07 26.64
C LEU A 231 -27.30 -11.03 27.37
N GLU A 232 -28.13 -10.26 26.67
CA GLU A 232 -29.07 -9.31 27.29
C GLU A 232 -30.04 -10.02 28.25
N GLN A 233 -30.59 -11.18 27.86
CA GLN A 233 -31.47 -11.98 28.71
C GLN A 233 -30.74 -12.54 29.94
N HIS A 234 -29.49 -12.97 29.77
CA HIS A 234 -28.69 -13.55 30.86
C HIS A 234 -28.16 -12.50 31.84
N TRP A 235 -27.79 -11.31 31.37
CA TRP A 235 -27.25 -10.23 32.20
C TRP A 235 -28.33 -9.34 32.80
N GLY A 236 -29.56 -9.40 32.26
CA GLY A 236 -30.65 -8.50 32.64
C GLY A 236 -30.41 -7.04 32.23
N VAL A 237 -29.35 -6.78 31.45
CA VAL A 237 -28.93 -5.46 30.98
C VAL A 237 -28.46 -5.59 29.54
N ALA A 238 -28.87 -4.65 28.69
CA ALA A 238 -28.42 -4.58 27.31
C ALA A 238 -26.88 -4.52 27.25
N PRO A 239 -26.20 -5.33 26.40
CA PRO A 239 -24.74 -5.33 26.28
C PRO A 239 -24.13 -3.94 26.06
N ALA A 240 -24.79 -3.09 25.27
CA ALA A 240 -24.34 -1.72 25.04
C ALA A 240 -24.32 -0.85 26.32
N GLU A 241 -25.15 -1.16 27.32
CA GLU A 241 -25.35 -0.37 28.54
C GLU A 241 -24.67 -0.98 29.78
N LEU A 242 -24.11 -2.19 29.66
CA LEU A 242 -23.44 -2.90 30.77
C LEU A 242 -22.37 -2.03 31.46
N HIS A 243 -21.59 -1.29 30.69
CA HIS A 243 -20.57 -0.38 31.22
C HIS A 243 -21.14 0.75 32.10
N LYS A 244 -22.35 1.25 31.81
CA LYS A 244 -23.02 2.26 32.64
C LYS A 244 -23.60 1.64 33.89
N HIS A 245 -24.17 0.44 33.77
CA HIS A 245 -24.69 -0.31 34.89
C HIS A 245 -23.60 -0.58 35.94
N LEU A 246 -22.42 -1.09 35.52
CA LEU A 246 -21.29 -1.31 36.42
C LEU A 246 -20.82 -0.02 37.11
N LYS A 247 -20.83 1.12 36.41
CA LYS A 247 -20.49 2.42 37.01
C LYS A 247 -21.52 2.88 38.05
N GLN A 248 -22.81 2.61 37.83
CA GLN A 248 -23.89 2.96 38.75
C GLN A 248 -23.85 2.11 40.03
N LEU A 249 -23.45 0.84 39.92
CA LEU A 249 -23.27 -0.06 41.08
C LEU A 249 -22.09 0.34 41.97
N GLY A 250 -21.15 1.13 41.45
CA GLY A 250 -19.89 1.45 42.11
C GLY A 250 -18.95 0.24 42.21
N PRO A 251 -17.74 0.40 42.76
CA PRO A 251 -16.71 -0.64 42.72
C PRO A 251 -17.12 -1.95 43.39
N GLN A 252 -17.74 -1.87 44.57
CA GLN A 252 -18.17 -3.05 45.33
C GLN A 252 -19.30 -3.79 44.60
N GLY A 253 -20.33 -3.05 44.17
CA GLY A 253 -21.45 -3.66 43.45
C GLY A 253 -21.04 -4.23 42.08
N ALA A 254 -20.07 -3.61 41.41
CA ALA A 254 -19.49 -4.17 40.18
C ALA A 254 -18.70 -5.46 40.43
N ALA A 255 -17.93 -5.54 41.54
CA ALA A 255 -17.25 -6.77 41.92
C ALA A 255 -18.24 -7.89 42.26
N ASP A 256 -19.32 -7.57 42.96
CA ASP A 256 -20.39 -8.53 43.29
C ASP A 256 -21.14 -9.00 42.02
N PHE A 257 -21.41 -8.09 41.07
CA PHE A 257 -22.02 -8.42 39.79
C PHE A 257 -21.15 -9.37 38.96
N LEU A 258 -19.84 -9.12 38.87
CA LEU A 258 -18.90 -10.00 38.16
C LEU A 258 -18.80 -11.38 38.81
N ARG A 259 -18.88 -11.46 40.15
CA ARG A 259 -18.92 -12.73 40.89
C ARG A 259 -20.22 -13.50 40.66
N ALA A 260 -21.36 -12.80 40.62
CA ALA A 260 -22.66 -13.41 40.32
C ALA A 260 -22.70 -13.95 38.88
N GLN A 261 -22.07 -13.26 37.95
CA GLN A 261 -22.03 -13.64 36.53
C GLN A 261 -20.69 -14.29 36.15
N ALA A 262 -20.39 -15.45 36.76
CA ALA A 262 -19.09 -16.14 36.63
C ALA A 262 -18.61 -16.40 35.17
N GLY A 263 -19.53 -16.49 34.20
CA GLY A 263 -19.22 -16.68 32.78
C GLY A 263 -19.07 -15.39 31.95
N LEU A 264 -19.17 -14.20 32.56
CA LEU A 264 -19.21 -12.93 31.81
C LEU A 264 -17.95 -12.70 30.98
N LEU A 265 -16.77 -13.01 31.53
CA LEU A 265 -15.51 -12.80 30.81
C LEU A 265 -15.40 -13.71 29.57
N GLU A 266 -15.74 -15.00 29.71
CA GLU A 266 -15.77 -15.96 28.59
C GLU A 266 -16.80 -15.55 27.54
N GLN A 267 -17.99 -15.10 27.96
CA GLN A 267 -19.03 -14.58 27.07
C GLN A 267 -18.57 -13.34 26.29
N ILE A 268 -17.78 -12.46 26.91
CA ILE A 268 -17.19 -11.30 26.23
C ILE A 268 -16.10 -11.74 25.25
N GLU A 269 -15.32 -12.78 25.56
CA GLU A 269 -14.36 -13.36 24.62
C GLU A 269 -15.04 -13.99 23.40
N ASP A 270 -16.14 -14.73 23.59
CA ASP A 270 -16.96 -15.27 22.49
C ASP A 270 -17.46 -14.14 21.56
N VAL A 271 -17.94 -13.05 22.15
CA VAL A 271 -18.37 -11.86 21.40
C VAL A 271 -17.21 -11.30 20.60
N GLN A 272 -16.00 -11.20 21.17
CA GLN A 272 -14.81 -10.73 20.45
C GLN A 272 -14.43 -11.64 19.27
N VAL A 273 -14.61 -12.96 19.40
CA VAL A 273 -14.40 -13.93 18.32
C VAL A 273 -15.41 -13.70 17.19
N LEU A 274 -16.71 -13.58 17.52
CA LEU A 274 -17.79 -13.39 16.54
C LEU A 274 -17.75 -12.02 15.84
N VAL A 275 -17.33 -10.99 16.58
CA VAL A 275 -17.03 -9.65 16.06
C VAL A 275 -16.00 -9.74 14.94
N GLY A 276 -15.07 -10.69 15.02
CA GLY A 276 -13.93 -10.81 14.14
C GLY A 276 -13.00 -9.63 14.38
N SER A 277 -12.06 -9.77 15.30
CA SER A 277 -11.00 -8.78 15.41
C SER A 277 -10.07 -8.95 14.20
N ARG A 278 -9.63 -7.82 13.62
CA ARG A 278 -8.41 -7.76 12.79
C ARG A 278 -7.14 -8.12 13.60
N TYR A 279 -7.27 -8.56 14.86
CA TYR A 279 -6.22 -8.60 15.88
C TYR A 279 -6.24 -9.90 16.71
N ARG A 280 -6.29 -11.05 16.03
CA ARG A 280 -5.61 -12.25 16.53
C ARG A 280 -4.89 -12.99 15.39
N PRO A 281 -4.01 -12.35 14.58
CA PRO A 281 -2.88 -13.14 14.12
C PRO A 281 -2.10 -13.54 15.38
N LEU A 282 -1.83 -14.84 15.55
CA LEU A 282 -0.75 -15.28 16.42
C LEU A 282 0.53 -14.65 15.86
N LEU A 283 0.99 -13.55 16.46
CA LEU A 283 2.21 -12.88 16.05
C LEU A 283 3.39 -13.66 16.64
N SER A 284 4.09 -14.38 15.77
CA SER A 284 5.44 -14.85 16.05
C SER A 284 6.30 -13.64 16.42
N LEU A 285 6.94 -13.67 17.59
CA LEU A 285 7.91 -12.65 18.03
C LEU A 285 9.32 -12.94 17.52
N HIS A 286 9.49 -14.00 16.73
CA HIS A 286 10.74 -14.27 16.05
C HIS A 286 11.00 -13.16 15.03
N ARG A 287 12.25 -12.68 14.97
CA ARG A 287 12.66 -11.84 13.86
C ARG A 287 12.66 -12.72 12.62
N ASP A 288 11.77 -12.43 11.68
CA ASP A 288 11.79 -13.08 10.39
C ASP A 288 13.08 -12.67 9.66
N GLU A 289 13.78 -13.67 9.16
CA GLU A 289 14.87 -13.52 8.21
C GLU A 289 14.42 -14.10 6.86
N LEU A 290 14.85 -13.47 5.77
CA LEU A 290 14.60 -14.01 4.44
C LEU A 290 15.49 -15.26 4.27
N VAL A 291 14.95 -16.43 4.61
CA VAL A 291 15.67 -17.71 4.48
C VAL A 291 15.95 -18.04 3.02
N ALA A 292 14.97 -17.81 2.13
CA ALA A 292 15.12 -18.00 0.70
C ALA A 292 14.09 -17.18 -0.09
N ARG A 293 14.47 -16.75 -1.29
CA ARG A 293 13.54 -16.26 -2.32
C ARG A 293 13.59 -17.24 -3.49
N GLU A 294 12.57 -18.09 -3.59
CA GLU A 294 12.46 -19.07 -4.67
C GLU A 294 11.43 -18.60 -5.70
N GLN A 295 11.79 -18.65 -6.98
CA GLN A 295 10.90 -18.38 -8.09
C GLN A 295 10.49 -19.72 -8.71
N SER A 296 9.25 -20.14 -8.48
CA SER A 296 8.70 -21.35 -9.10
C SER A 296 8.07 -21.07 -10.46
N TYR A 297 8.17 -22.03 -11.39
CA TYR A 297 7.60 -22.00 -12.73
C TYR A 297 6.46 -23.02 -12.84
N GLY A 298 5.40 -22.82 -12.05
CA GLY A 298 4.29 -23.78 -11.95
C GLY A 298 4.71 -25.01 -11.16
N THR A 299 4.78 -26.17 -11.82
CA THR A 299 5.20 -27.44 -11.20
C THR A 299 6.71 -27.57 -11.01
N TYR A 300 7.51 -26.69 -11.63
CA TYR A 300 8.97 -26.75 -11.61
C TYR A 300 9.57 -25.71 -10.66
N GLN A 301 10.48 -26.14 -9.80
CA GLN A 301 11.17 -25.24 -8.86
C GLN A 301 12.44 -24.63 -9.46
N LYS A 302 13.13 -25.36 -10.35
CA LYS A 302 14.34 -24.87 -11.02
C LYS A 302 14.02 -24.37 -12.44
N PRO A 303 14.67 -23.29 -12.89
CA PRO A 303 14.52 -22.79 -14.25
C PRO A 303 15.02 -23.79 -15.30
N GLU A 304 16.04 -24.58 -14.98
CA GLU A 304 16.58 -25.63 -15.85
C GLU A 304 15.55 -26.71 -16.15
N ASP A 305 14.92 -27.27 -15.12
CA ASP A 305 13.90 -28.31 -15.26
C ASP A 305 12.69 -27.82 -16.08
N TYR A 306 12.30 -26.55 -15.87
CA TYR A 306 11.22 -25.90 -16.62
C TYR A 306 11.58 -25.74 -18.11
N LEU A 307 12.80 -25.28 -18.42
CA LEU A 307 13.26 -25.11 -19.80
C LEU A 307 13.45 -26.46 -20.51
N ASP A 308 13.91 -27.48 -19.80
CA ASP A 308 14.06 -28.84 -20.33
C ASP A 308 12.69 -29.50 -20.59
N ALA A 309 11.71 -29.26 -19.72
CA ALA A 309 10.33 -29.68 -19.93
C ALA A 309 9.69 -28.94 -21.12
N PHE A 310 9.89 -27.62 -21.23
CA PHE A 310 9.48 -26.84 -22.40
C PHE A 310 10.10 -27.39 -23.68
N GLY A 311 11.40 -27.72 -23.66
CA GLY A 311 12.09 -28.29 -24.81
C GLY A 311 11.56 -29.65 -25.24
N ARG A 312 11.16 -30.52 -24.29
CA ARG A 312 10.48 -31.79 -24.59
C ARG A 312 9.10 -31.55 -25.18
N PHE A 313 8.31 -30.68 -24.56
CA PHE A 313 6.98 -30.30 -25.03
C PHE A 313 7.01 -29.77 -26.47
N VAL A 314 7.93 -28.86 -26.79
CA VAL A 314 8.09 -28.31 -28.15
C VAL A 314 8.40 -29.41 -29.16
N ARG A 315 9.27 -30.37 -28.83
CA ARG A 315 9.63 -31.49 -29.71
C ARG A 315 8.48 -32.48 -29.92
N GLU A 316 7.69 -32.75 -28.89
CA GLU A 316 6.51 -33.63 -28.96
C GLU A 316 5.40 -32.98 -29.80
N GLN A 317 5.09 -31.72 -29.52
CA GLN A 317 4.04 -30.96 -30.21
C GLN A 317 4.39 -30.54 -31.63
N LEU A 318 5.65 -30.68 -32.05
CA LEU A 318 6.11 -30.34 -33.39
C LEU A 318 5.40 -31.15 -34.49
N ASN A 319 5.02 -32.39 -34.17
CA ASN A 319 4.31 -33.27 -35.09
C ASN A 319 2.79 -33.10 -35.03
N GLU A 320 2.27 -32.46 -33.98
CA GLU A 320 0.83 -32.32 -33.73
C GLU A 320 0.30 -30.93 -34.13
N SER A 321 1.10 -29.88 -33.94
CA SER A 321 0.73 -28.50 -34.25
C SER A 321 1.40 -28.01 -35.54
N VAL A 322 0.57 -27.77 -36.55
CA VAL A 322 1.01 -27.16 -37.83
C VAL A 322 1.64 -25.79 -37.59
N ALA A 323 1.04 -24.96 -36.72
CA ALA A 323 1.56 -23.64 -36.40
C ALA A 323 2.95 -23.70 -35.76
N LEU A 324 3.19 -24.66 -34.86
CA LEU A 324 4.49 -24.84 -34.21
C LEU A 324 5.56 -25.36 -35.20
N ALA A 325 5.17 -26.25 -36.12
CA ALA A 325 6.04 -26.71 -37.20
C ALA A 325 6.45 -25.57 -38.15
N VAL A 326 5.54 -24.61 -38.42
CA VAL A 326 5.85 -23.40 -39.22
C VAL A 326 6.86 -22.52 -38.48
N VAL A 327 6.70 -22.29 -37.17
CA VAL A 327 7.66 -21.51 -36.36
C VAL A 327 9.09 -22.08 -36.43
N VAL A 328 9.22 -23.41 -36.44
CA VAL A 328 10.53 -24.07 -36.45
C VAL A 328 11.12 -24.16 -37.87
N ASN A 329 10.34 -24.59 -38.85
CA ASN A 329 10.87 -24.92 -40.17
C ASN A 329 10.74 -23.79 -41.20
N ARG A 330 9.70 -22.95 -41.09
CA ARG A 330 9.38 -21.88 -42.04
C ARG A 330 8.89 -20.61 -41.33
N PRO A 331 9.71 -20.01 -40.44
CA PRO A 331 9.31 -18.85 -39.65
C PRO A 331 8.96 -17.61 -40.49
N ARG A 332 9.45 -17.54 -41.74
CA ARG A 332 9.10 -16.49 -42.71
C ARG A 332 7.64 -16.56 -43.17
N ASP A 333 7.03 -17.75 -43.16
CA ASP A 333 5.66 -18.00 -43.62
C ASP A 333 4.66 -17.90 -42.44
N LEU A 334 5.13 -17.54 -41.25
CA LEU A 334 4.34 -17.51 -40.03
C LEU A 334 3.28 -16.41 -40.10
N THR A 335 2.01 -16.79 -39.97
CA THR A 335 0.91 -15.81 -39.90
C THR A 335 0.66 -15.35 -38.47
N ARG A 336 -0.02 -14.20 -38.32
CA ARG A 336 -0.43 -13.71 -36.99
C ARG A 336 -1.38 -14.65 -36.27
N GLU A 337 -2.29 -15.30 -37.01
CA GLU A 337 -3.23 -16.27 -36.44
C GLU A 337 -2.49 -17.48 -35.89
N GLN A 338 -1.51 -18.00 -36.64
CA GLN A 338 -0.64 -19.09 -36.20
C GLN A 338 0.19 -18.70 -34.97
N LEU A 339 0.76 -17.49 -34.94
CA LEU A 339 1.50 -17.02 -33.77
C LEU A 339 0.60 -16.90 -32.53
N LYS A 340 -0.64 -16.44 -32.70
CA LYS A 340 -1.62 -16.35 -31.61
C LYS A 340 -2.03 -17.75 -31.12
N GLU A 341 -2.21 -18.69 -32.03
CA GLU A 341 -2.50 -20.10 -31.72
C GLU A 341 -1.36 -20.73 -30.90
N VAL A 342 -0.11 -20.54 -31.33
CA VAL A 342 1.08 -21.03 -30.63
C VAL A 342 1.18 -20.42 -29.23
N ARG A 343 0.96 -19.10 -29.09
CA ARG A 343 0.96 -18.44 -27.78
C ARG A 343 -0.10 -19.03 -26.85
N LEU A 344 -1.32 -19.24 -27.35
CA LEU A 344 -2.40 -19.81 -26.56
C LEU A 344 -2.13 -21.27 -26.17
N LEU A 345 -1.54 -22.06 -27.08
CA LEU A 345 -1.13 -23.43 -26.82
C LEU A 345 -0.08 -23.48 -25.70
N LEU A 346 0.95 -22.64 -25.79
CA LEU A 346 2.00 -22.54 -24.78
C LEU A 346 1.45 -22.08 -23.43
N ASP A 347 0.62 -21.03 -23.41
CA ASP A 347 0.02 -20.52 -22.18
C ASP A 347 -0.86 -21.58 -21.48
N ARG A 348 -1.65 -22.36 -22.24
CA ARG A 348 -2.47 -23.46 -21.69
C ARG A 348 -1.64 -24.53 -21.00
N HIS A 349 -0.45 -24.81 -21.52
CA HIS A 349 0.49 -25.77 -20.93
C HIS A 349 1.48 -25.13 -19.94
N GLY A 350 1.27 -23.85 -19.57
CA GLY A 350 2.03 -23.16 -18.55
C GLY A 350 3.33 -22.50 -19.04
N TYR A 351 3.58 -22.52 -20.35
CA TYR A 351 4.78 -22.01 -21.02
C TYR A 351 4.65 -20.58 -21.55
N ALA A 352 4.14 -19.67 -20.70
CA ALA A 352 3.97 -18.27 -21.08
C ALA A 352 5.31 -17.57 -21.39
N GLU A 353 5.31 -16.66 -22.36
CA GLU A 353 6.50 -15.91 -22.81
C GLU A 353 7.23 -15.22 -21.65
N ALA A 354 6.49 -14.58 -20.74
CA ALA A 354 7.06 -13.94 -19.55
C ALA A 354 7.76 -14.92 -18.58
N ARG A 355 7.23 -16.16 -18.45
CA ARG A 355 7.85 -17.20 -17.61
C ARG A 355 9.10 -17.76 -18.27
N LEU A 356 9.08 -17.98 -19.57
CA LEU A 356 10.25 -18.40 -20.35
C LEU A 356 11.38 -17.38 -20.25
N GLN A 357 11.06 -16.09 -20.39
CA GLN A 357 12.05 -15.01 -20.21
C GLN A 357 12.64 -15.02 -18.80
N THR A 358 11.81 -15.14 -17.77
CA THR A 358 12.28 -15.17 -16.38
C THR A 358 13.10 -16.45 -16.09
N ALA A 359 12.74 -17.60 -16.66
CA ALA A 359 13.49 -18.85 -16.52
C ALA A 359 14.86 -18.75 -17.18
N TRP A 360 14.92 -18.20 -18.39
CA TRP A 360 16.16 -18.01 -19.12
C TRP A 360 17.09 -17.04 -18.39
N ARG A 361 16.57 -15.89 -17.96
CA ARG A 361 17.33 -14.89 -17.19
C ARG A 361 17.96 -15.50 -15.94
N ASN A 362 17.22 -16.33 -15.22
CA ASN A 362 17.72 -16.97 -14.00
C ASN A 362 18.72 -18.11 -14.29
N LYS A 363 18.68 -18.73 -15.47
CA LYS A 363 19.66 -19.75 -15.91
C LYS A 363 20.97 -19.14 -16.38
N THR A 364 20.92 -18.06 -17.16
CA THR A 364 22.12 -17.47 -17.81
C THR A 364 22.63 -16.20 -17.13
N ASN A 365 21.90 -15.65 -16.16
CA ASN A 365 22.14 -14.33 -15.56
C ASN A 365 22.15 -13.16 -16.57
N VAL A 366 21.58 -13.36 -17.76
CA VAL A 366 21.49 -12.34 -18.81
C VAL A 366 20.01 -12.03 -19.08
N ASP A 367 19.64 -10.76 -19.00
CA ASP A 367 18.31 -10.31 -19.38
C ASP A 367 18.25 -10.19 -20.91
N LEU A 368 17.63 -11.18 -21.55
CA LEU A 368 17.57 -11.27 -23.01
C LEU A 368 16.12 -11.20 -23.47
N ALA A 369 15.77 -10.08 -24.13
CA ALA A 369 14.47 -9.87 -24.75
C ALA A 369 14.38 -10.63 -26.10
N ALA A 370 14.43 -11.95 -26.05
CA ALA A 370 14.10 -12.79 -27.20
C ALA A 370 12.58 -12.93 -27.36
N SER A 371 12.14 -13.06 -28.60
CA SER A 371 10.75 -13.37 -28.91
C SER A 371 10.42 -14.84 -28.64
N ILE A 372 9.13 -15.15 -28.46
CA ILE A 372 8.64 -16.53 -28.34
C ILE A 372 9.13 -17.47 -29.45
N VAL A 373 9.27 -16.96 -30.68
CA VAL A 373 9.83 -17.71 -31.82
C VAL A 373 11.28 -18.11 -31.56
N GLY A 374 12.08 -17.21 -30.98
CA GLY A 374 13.46 -17.49 -30.59
C GLY A 374 13.54 -18.60 -29.55
N TYR A 375 12.69 -18.59 -28.52
CA TYR A 375 12.64 -19.64 -27.50
C TYR A 375 12.26 -21.00 -28.10
N ILE A 376 11.24 -21.04 -28.98
CA ILE A 376 10.80 -22.28 -29.64
C ILE A 376 11.92 -22.86 -30.53
N ARG A 377 12.61 -22.01 -31.30
CA ARG A 377 13.70 -22.45 -32.18
C ARG A 377 14.94 -22.89 -31.42
N GLN A 378 15.28 -22.22 -30.31
CA GLN A 378 16.34 -22.67 -29.40
C GLN A 378 16.00 -24.06 -28.82
N ALA A 379 14.75 -24.27 -28.42
CA ALA A 379 14.28 -25.53 -27.87
C ALA A 379 14.22 -26.68 -28.89
N ALA A 380 13.88 -26.39 -30.15
CA ALA A 380 13.73 -27.39 -31.21
C ALA A 380 15.03 -27.70 -31.96
N LEU A 381 15.83 -26.66 -32.27
CA LEU A 381 16.99 -26.73 -33.16
C LEU A 381 18.32 -26.42 -32.45
N GLY A 382 18.30 -25.94 -31.20
CA GLY A 382 19.51 -25.50 -30.50
C GLY A 382 20.07 -24.16 -31.01
N GLU A 383 19.29 -23.36 -31.74
CA GLU A 383 19.73 -22.06 -32.23
C GLU A 383 20.09 -21.12 -31.07
N ALA A 384 21.16 -20.33 -31.25
CA ALA A 384 21.55 -19.33 -30.27
C ALA A 384 20.44 -18.29 -30.06
N LEU A 385 20.07 -18.08 -28.80
CA LEU A 385 19.07 -17.09 -28.41
C LEU A 385 19.70 -15.69 -28.48
N ILE A 386 19.27 -14.88 -29.44
CA ILE A 386 19.70 -13.48 -29.61
C ILE A 386 18.53 -12.53 -29.40
N PRO A 387 18.75 -11.33 -28.82
CA PRO A 387 17.70 -10.34 -28.61
C PRO A 387 17.02 -9.98 -29.93
N PHE A 388 15.70 -9.76 -29.88
CA PHE A 388 14.94 -9.50 -31.10
C PHE A 388 15.36 -8.18 -31.78
N GLU A 389 15.68 -7.15 -31.00
CA GLU A 389 16.25 -5.89 -31.51
C GLU A 389 17.56 -6.10 -32.28
N GLN A 390 18.40 -7.03 -31.81
CA GLN A 390 19.65 -7.38 -32.49
C GLN A 390 19.38 -8.11 -33.82
N ARG A 391 18.35 -8.97 -33.87
CA ARG A 391 17.90 -9.60 -35.14
C ARG A 391 17.44 -8.54 -36.15
N VAL A 392 16.65 -7.56 -35.70
CA VAL A 392 16.20 -6.45 -36.55
C VAL A 392 17.40 -5.65 -37.05
N ALA A 393 18.37 -5.32 -36.19
CA ALA A 393 19.56 -4.59 -36.60
C ALA A 393 20.40 -5.32 -37.67
N LEU A 394 20.60 -6.63 -37.51
CA LEU A 394 21.29 -7.48 -38.50
C LEU A 394 20.52 -7.55 -39.83
N ALA A 395 19.18 -7.63 -39.77
CA ALA A 395 18.33 -7.61 -40.95
C ALA A 395 18.41 -6.26 -41.69
N MET A 396 18.40 -5.15 -40.95
CA MET A 396 18.53 -3.81 -41.52
C MET A 396 19.89 -3.58 -42.17
N ALA A 397 20.97 -4.13 -41.59
CA ALA A 397 22.30 -4.06 -42.19
C ALA A 397 22.31 -4.70 -43.59
N ARG A 398 21.71 -5.88 -43.75
CA ARG A 398 21.56 -6.53 -45.07
C ARG A 398 20.71 -5.69 -46.03
N ILE A 399 19.63 -5.09 -45.56
CA ILE A 399 18.77 -4.24 -46.40
C ILE A 399 19.52 -3.03 -46.93
N HIS A 400 20.40 -2.43 -46.12
CA HIS A 400 21.22 -1.30 -46.56
C HIS A 400 22.24 -1.68 -47.65
N GLU A 401 22.58 -2.96 -47.79
CA GLU A 401 23.49 -3.46 -48.83
C GLU A 401 22.79 -3.79 -50.16
N ILE A 402 21.48 -4.06 -50.15
CA ILE A 402 20.69 -4.41 -51.36
C ILE A 402 20.74 -3.30 -52.41
N ALA A 403 20.75 -2.04 -51.99
CA ALA A 403 20.67 -0.89 -52.89
C ALA A 403 21.28 0.36 -52.28
N GLN A 404 21.66 1.31 -53.14
CA GLN A 404 21.99 2.65 -52.69
C GLN A 404 20.72 3.43 -52.35
N TRP A 405 20.40 3.47 -51.06
CA TRP A 405 19.25 4.18 -50.53
C TRP A 405 19.50 5.69 -50.39
N THR A 406 18.55 6.48 -50.87
CA THR A 406 18.53 7.94 -50.63
C THR A 406 18.33 8.24 -49.14
N PRO A 407 18.72 9.44 -48.67
CA PRO A 407 18.52 9.83 -47.27
C PRO A 407 17.06 9.74 -46.79
N MET A 408 16.10 10.01 -47.68
CA MET A 408 14.68 9.89 -47.37
C MET A 408 14.26 8.42 -47.22
N GLN A 409 14.71 7.54 -48.11
CA GLN A 409 14.42 6.11 -48.03
C GLN A 409 15.01 5.48 -46.76
N ARG A 410 16.22 5.87 -46.36
CA ARG A 410 16.81 5.43 -45.09
C ARG A 410 15.94 5.79 -43.89
N LYS A 411 15.39 7.00 -43.84
CA LYS A 411 14.45 7.39 -42.77
C LYS A 411 13.18 6.53 -42.73
N TRP A 412 12.68 6.11 -43.89
CA TRP A 412 11.53 5.19 -43.97
C TRP A 412 11.89 3.78 -43.49
N LEU A 413 13.07 3.30 -43.86
CA LEU A 413 13.64 2.03 -43.39
C LEU A 413 13.88 2.03 -41.86
N ASP A 414 14.41 3.12 -41.29
CA ASP A 414 14.59 3.26 -39.83
C ASP A 414 13.25 3.31 -39.09
N ARG A 415 12.22 3.89 -39.73
CA ARG A 415 10.86 3.90 -39.18
C ARG A 415 10.25 2.49 -39.22
N LEU A 416 10.47 1.74 -40.30
CA LEU A 416 10.07 0.33 -40.40
C LEU A 416 10.75 -0.51 -39.31
N ALA A 417 12.07 -0.38 -39.13
CA ALA A 417 12.84 -1.08 -38.09
C ALA A 417 12.30 -0.85 -36.66
N ARG A 418 11.94 0.40 -36.33
CA ARG A 418 11.34 0.73 -35.02
C ARG A 418 9.97 0.10 -34.80
N GLN A 419 9.14 0.03 -35.85
CA GLN A 419 7.84 -0.64 -35.77
C GLN A 419 7.99 -2.15 -35.61
N LEU A 420 9.01 -2.73 -36.24
CA LEU A 420 9.31 -4.16 -36.12
C LEU A 420 9.68 -4.56 -34.70
N GLY A 421 10.38 -3.72 -33.93
CA GLY A 421 10.68 -4.02 -32.53
C GLY A 421 9.46 -4.40 -31.64
N HIS A 422 8.24 -4.08 -32.09
CA HIS A 422 6.99 -4.37 -31.38
C HIS A 422 6.17 -5.54 -31.99
N GLU A 423 6.46 -5.97 -33.23
CA GLU A 423 5.73 -7.04 -33.92
C GLU A 423 6.70 -8.10 -34.52
N VAL A 424 6.44 -9.37 -34.22
CA VAL A 424 7.31 -10.51 -34.64
C VAL A 424 7.00 -11.02 -36.05
N VAL A 425 5.79 -10.75 -36.57
CA VAL A 425 5.31 -11.22 -37.89
C VAL A 425 5.25 -10.06 -38.87
N ILE A 426 5.76 -10.28 -40.08
CA ILE A 426 5.83 -9.29 -41.15
C ILE A 426 4.92 -9.74 -42.29
N ASP A 427 3.76 -9.10 -42.40
CA ASP A 427 2.79 -9.33 -43.48
C ASP A 427 2.41 -8.01 -44.17
N ALA A 428 1.73 -8.07 -45.32
CA ALA A 428 1.26 -6.86 -46.00
C ALA A 428 0.31 -6.02 -45.14
N ASP A 429 -0.44 -6.68 -44.26
CA ASP A 429 -1.35 -6.04 -43.32
C ASP A 429 -0.63 -5.26 -42.22
N PHE A 430 0.54 -5.73 -41.77
CA PHE A 430 1.44 -5.00 -40.87
C PHE A 430 1.78 -3.65 -41.46
N VAL A 431 2.27 -3.67 -42.69
CA VAL A 431 2.70 -2.45 -43.37
C VAL A 431 1.53 -1.49 -43.56
N ASN A 432 0.36 -2.01 -43.96
CA ASN A 432 -0.85 -1.21 -44.10
C ASN A 432 -1.30 -0.58 -42.78
N ARG A 433 -1.19 -1.28 -41.64
CA ARG A 433 -1.57 -0.73 -40.32
C ARG A 433 -0.53 0.24 -39.78
N ALA A 434 0.75 -0.14 -39.78
CA ALA A 434 1.84 0.66 -39.24
C ALA A 434 2.03 1.98 -40.02
N PHE A 435 1.69 1.98 -41.31
CA PHE A 435 1.79 3.14 -42.19
C PHE A 435 0.42 3.61 -42.70
N ALA A 436 -0.66 3.35 -41.98
CA ALA A 436 -2.03 3.71 -42.39
C ALA A 436 -2.18 5.23 -42.65
N GLN A 437 -1.59 6.05 -41.78
CA GLN A 437 -1.59 7.52 -41.91
C GLN A 437 -0.73 8.03 -43.08
N ASP A 438 0.10 7.16 -43.65
CA ASP A 438 1.08 7.46 -44.68
C ASP A 438 0.70 6.91 -46.06
N GLY A 439 -0.51 6.36 -46.21
CA GLY A 439 -0.99 5.74 -47.46
C GLY A 439 -0.71 4.24 -47.59
N GLY A 440 -0.34 3.58 -46.49
CA GLY A 440 -0.18 2.13 -46.40
C GLY A 440 0.98 1.57 -47.24
N ALA A 441 0.89 0.28 -47.55
CA ALA A 441 1.92 -0.45 -48.30
C ALA A 441 2.18 0.14 -49.69
N ARG A 442 1.13 0.59 -50.39
CA ARG A 442 1.26 1.19 -51.74
C ARG A 442 2.11 2.45 -51.72
N GLN A 443 1.84 3.36 -50.79
CA GLN A 443 2.59 4.62 -50.72
C GLN A 443 4.02 4.40 -50.19
N LEU A 444 4.19 3.43 -49.29
CA LEU A 444 5.52 3.05 -48.81
C LEU A 444 6.38 2.44 -49.94
N ASP A 445 5.79 1.62 -50.81
CA ASP A 445 6.48 1.05 -51.97
C ASP A 445 6.95 2.12 -52.94
N VAL A 446 6.10 3.11 -53.26
CA VAL A 446 6.50 4.27 -54.06
C VAL A 446 7.66 5.03 -53.41
N ARG A 447 7.61 5.25 -52.09
CA ARG A 447 8.67 5.93 -51.32
C ARG A 447 9.98 5.14 -51.30
N LEU A 448 9.91 3.81 -51.35
CA LEU A 448 11.07 2.91 -51.43
C LEU A 448 11.52 2.63 -52.88
N GLY A 449 10.85 3.21 -53.88
CA GLY A 449 11.22 3.07 -55.29
C GLY A 449 10.84 1.73 -55.90
N GLY A 450 9.69 1.16 -55.50
CA GLY A 450 9.19 -0.11 -56.02
C GLY A 450 9.90 -1.35 -55.46
N LYS A 451 10.59 -1.20 -54.32
CA LYS A 451 11.43 -2.24 -53.71
C LYS A 451 10.85 -2.76 -52.38
N LEU A 452 9.61 -2.43 -52.03
CA LEU A 452 9.05 -2.83 -50.74
C LEU A 452 9.00 -4.35 -50.60
N GLU A 453 8.57 -5.07 -51.64
CA GLU A 453 8.51 -6.53 -51.64
C GLU A 453 9.88 -7.16 -51.36
N THR A 454 10.92 -6.76 -52.10
CA THR A 454 12.30 -7.20 -51.88
C THR A 454 12.82 -6.86 -50.48
N VAL A 455 12.44 -5.69 -49.94
CA VAL A 455 12.79 -5.31 -48.57
C VAL A 455 12.12 -6.23 -47.55
N LEU A 456 10.82 -6.51 -47.69
CA LEU A 456 10.08 -7.38 -46.76
C LEU A 456 10.56 -8.83 -46.83
N GLU A 457 10.82 -9.35 -48.02
CA GLU A 457 11.40 -10.69 -48.23
C GLU A 457 12.78 -10.80 -47.56
N THR A 458 13.67 -9.86 -47.83
CA THR A 458 15.02 -9.86 -47.23
C THR A 458 14.96 -9.71 -45.71
N LEU A 459 14.01 -8.93 -45.20
CA LEU A 459 13.80 -8.76 -43.77
C LEU A 459 13.30 -10.06 -43.12
N ALA A 460 12.33 -10.73 -43.72
CA ALA A 460 11.81 -12.01 -43.26
C ALA A 460 12.90 -13.10 -43.24
N GLU A 461 13.73 -13.16 -44.30
CA GLU A 461 14.86 -14.09 -44.38
C GLU A 461 15.98 -13.78 -43.37
N ALA A 462 16.28 -12.49 -43.15
CA ALA A 462 17.37 -12.09 -42.27
C ALA A 462 17.01 -12.17 -40.78
N LEU A 463 15.73 -12.00 -40.42
CA LEU A 463 15.28 -12.20 -39.03
C LEU A 463 15.38 -13.67 -38.60
N TRP A 464 15.09 -14.58 -39.52
CA TRP A 464 15.09 -16.01 -39.28
C TRP A 464 15.83 -16.74 -40.40
N PRO A 465 17.17 -16.70 -40.39
CA PRO A 465 17.95 -17.43 -41.39
C PRO A 465 17.59 -18.93 -41.33
N SER A 466 17.43 -19.54 -42.50
CA SER A 466 17.22 -20.98 -42.60
C SER A 466 18.40 -21.68 -41.93
N ALA A 467 18.13 -22.65 -41.05
CA ALA A 467 19.17 -23.48 -40.48
C ALA A 467 19.90 -24.20 -41.62
N ALA A 468 21.22 -24.05 -41.67
CA ALA A 468 22.08 -24.71 -42.66
C ALA A 468 22.14 -26.22 -42.42
#